data_AF-A0A832N1T6-F1
#
_entry.id   AF-A0A832N1T6-F1
#
_cell.length_a   1.000
_cell.length_b   1.000
_cell.length_c   1.000
_cell.angle_alpha   90.00
_cell.angle_beta   90.00
_cell.angle_gamma   90.00
#
_symmetry.space_group_name_H-M   'P 1'
#
loop_
_entity.id
_entity.type
_entity.pdbx_description
1 polymer ?
#
loop_
_entity_poly.entity_id
_entity_poly.type
_entity_poly.pdbx_seq_one_letter_code
_entity_poly.pdbx_strand_id
1 'polypeptide(L)'
;MRKLVVLILMFFTLYGGYWFVGSGALQKGMVDFLTKEHGENADLQVKYADLSVRGFPSRFDTRISDITLTDRPSGIIWRAPFFDIYALSYKPYHIIASLPHEQSLRL
;
A
#
# COMPACT_ATOMS: atom_id res chain seq x y z
N MET A 1 32.59 1.32 25.00
CA MET A 1 32.22 2.02 23.75
C MET A 1 32.04 1.09 22.55
N ARG A 2 33.06 0.36 22.06
CA ARG A 2 32.95 -0.50 20.86
C ARG A 2 31.81 -1.54 20.90
N LYS A 3 31.61 -2.23 22.03
CA LYS A 3 30.54 -3.23 22.18
C LYS A 3 29.12 -2.64 22.09
N LEU A 4 28.93 -1.43 22.63
CA LEU A 4 27.64 -0.73 22.56
C LEU A 4 27.31 -0.28 21.13
N VAL A 5 28.32 0.21 20.39
CA VAL A 5 28.14 0.59 18.98
C VAL A 5 27.71 -0.62 18.15
N VAL A 6 28.38 -1.77 18.33
CA VAL A 6 28.01 -3.01 17.63
C VAL A 6 26.58 -3.43 17.98
N LEU A 7 26.19 -3.36 19.26
CA LEU A 7 24.84 -3.72 19.70
C LEU A 7 23.77 -2.81 19.07
N ILE A 8 24.00 -1.50 19.04
CA ILE A 8 23.07 -0.54 18.42
C ILE A 8 22.94 -0.81 16.93
N LEU A 9 24.07 -0.98 16.22
CA LEU A 9 24.05 -1.29 14.78
C LEU A 9 23.30 -2.60 14.49
N MET A 10 23.44 -3.60 15.36
CA MET A 10 22.69 -4.84 15.25
C MET A 10 21.18 -4.59 15.32
N PHE A 11 20.69 -3.84 16.31
CA PHE A 11 19.26 -3.52 16.43
C PHE A 11 18.73 -2.72 15.24
N PHE A 12 19.47 -1.72 14.78
CA PHE A 12 19.10 -0.96 13.58
C PHE A 12 19.01 -1.85 12.34
N THR A 13 19.98 -2.75 12.16
CA THR A 13 20.00 -3.68 11.02
C THR A 13 18.84 -4.66 11.09
N LEU A 14 18.56 -5.23 12.26
CA LEU A 14 17.44 -6.15 12.46
C LEU A 14 16.09 -5.47 12.20
N TYR A 15 15.91 -4.26 12.73
CA TYR A 15 14.67 -3.52 12.54
C TYR A 15 14.48 -3.08 11.08
N GLY A 16 15.56 -2.63 10.43
CA GLY A 16 15.54 -2.30 9.01
C GLY A 16 15.28 -3.52 8.12
N GLY A 17 15.88 -4.67 8.45
CA GLY A 17 15.64 -5.94 7.76
C GLY A 17 14.19 -6.41 7.89
N TYR A 18 13.62 -6.35 9.10
CA TYR A 18 12.20 -6.61 9.33
C TYR A 18 11.31 -5.73 8.45
N TRP A 19 11.58 -4.42 8.41
CA TRP A 19 10.80 -3.48 7.61
C TRP A 19 10.89 -3.78 6.11
N PHE A 20 12.10 -4.11 5.62
CA PHE A 20 12.31 -4.39 4.20
C PHE A 20 11.51 -5.63 3.74
N VAL A 21 11.52 -6.68 4.55
CA VAL A 21 10.70 -7.87 4.29
C VAL A 21 9.20 -7.55 4.38
N GLY A 22 8.78 -6.81 5.41
CA GLY A 22 7.37 -6.46 5.63
C GLY A 22 6.78 -5.57 4.52
N SER A 23 7.49 -4.51 4.14
CA SER A 23 7.09 -3.61 3.05
C SER A 23 7.01 -4.32 1.70
N GLY A 24 8.00 -5.16 1.38
CA GLY A 24 8.00 -5.97 0.16
C GLY A 24 6.87 -6.99 0.12
N ALA A 25 6.61 -7.68 1.23
CA ALA A 25 5.50 -8.63 1.34
C ALA A 25 4.14 -7.93 1.20
N LEU A 26 3.98 -6.74 1.81
CA LEU A 26 2.76 -5.94 1.70
C LEU A 26 2.52 -5.45 0.27
N GLN A 27 3.55 -4.87 -0.36
CA GLN A 27 3.46 -4.39 -1.73
C GLN A 27 3.09 -5.52 -2.69
N LYS A 28 3.79 -6.66 -2.59
CA LYS A 28 3.50 -7.84 -3.41
C LYS A 28 2.09 -8.38 -3.16
N GLY A 29 1.69 -8.51 -1.90
CA GLY A 29 0.37 -9.01 -1.53
C GLY A 29 -0.77 -8.15 -2.07
N MET A 30 -0.61 -6.82 -2.03
CA MET A 30 -1.57 -5.89 -2.62
C MET A 30 -1.64 -6.00 -4.14
N VAL A 31 -0.50 -6.06 -4.82
CA VAL A 31 -0.45 -6.24 -6.29
C VAL A 31 -1.08 -7.57 -6.68
N ASP A 32 -0.75 -8.65 -5.98
CA ASP A 32 -1.31 -9.98 -6.22
C ASP A 32 -2.83 -9.98 -6.00
N PHE A 33 -3.32 -9.35 -4.93
CA PHE A 33 -4.75 -9.21 -4.64
C PHE A 33 -5.48 -8.44 -5.75
N LEU A 34 -4.99 -7.26 -6.13
CA LEU A 34 -5.61 -6.44 -7.18
C LEU A 34 -5.60 -7.14 -8.54
N THR A 35 -4.53 -7.88 -8.85
CA THR A 35 -4.42 -8.58 -10.15
C THR A 35 -5.33 -9.80 -10.21
N LYS A 36 -5.44 -10.57 -9.12
CA LYS A 36 -6.23 -11.81 -9.08
C LYS A 36 -7.73 -11.55 -8.93
N GLU A 37 -8.10 -10.70 -7.99
CA GLU A 37 -9.51 -10.47 -7.61
C GLU A 37 -10.15 -9.33 -8.41
N HIS A 38 -9.34 -8.37 -8.88
CA HIS A 38 -9.81 -7.15 -9.53
C HIS A 38 -9.16 -6.88 -10.89
N GLY A 39 -8.67 -7.95 -11.54
CA GLY A 39 -8.06 -7.90 -12.86
C GLY A 39 -9.05 -7.60 -13.98
N GLU A 40 -8.65 -7.89 -15.22
CA GLU A 40 -9.42 -7.50 -16.42
C GLU A 40 -10.81 -8.16 -16.52
N ASN A 41 -10.94 -9.37 -15.99
CA ASN A 41 -12.15 -10.17 -16.09
C ASN A 41 -13.03 -10.13 -14.82
N ALA A 42 -12.68 -9.29 -13.84
CA ALA A 42 -13.44 -9.16 -12.59
C ALA A 42 -14.63 -8.21 -12.74
N ASP A 43 -15.74 -8.50 -12.05
CA ASP A 43 -16.94 -7.63 -12.09
C ASP A 43 -16.62 -6.22 -11.60
N LEU A 44 -15.81 -6.12 -10.54
CA LEU A 44 -15.17 -4.89 -10.12
C LEU A 44 -13.71 -4.89 -10.57
N GLN A 45 -13.43 -4.15 -11.65
CA GLN A 45 -12.08 -3.98 -12.19
C GLN A 45 -11.37 -2.80 -11.51
N VAL A 46 -10.12 -2.99 -11.10
CA VAL A 46 -9.25 -1.93 -10.58
C VAL A 46 -8.09 -1.69 -11.56
N LYS A 47 -7.92 -0.45 -12.03
CA LYS A 47 -6.74 0.02 -12.76
C LYS A 47 -6.04 1.09 -11.94
N TYR A 48 -4.71 1.13 -11.99
CA TYR A 48 -3.88 2.11 -11.29
C TYR A 48 -2.56 2.30 -12.03
N ALA A 49 -1.88 3.43 -11.82
CA ALA A 49 -0.59 3.72 -12.46
C ALA A 49 0.60 3.11 -11.70
N ASP A 50 0.65 3.32 -10.38
CA ASP A 50 1.70 2.79 -9.50
C ASP A 50 1.11 2.37 -8.15
N LEU A 51 1.70 1.34 -7.55
CA LEU A 51 1.46 0.92 -6.17
C LEU A 51 2.81 0.79 -5.47
N SER A 52 3.05 1.64 -4.48
CA SER A 52 4.31 1.64 -3.73
C SER A 52 4.09 1.74 -2.22
N VAL A 53 5.00 1.13 -1.46
CA VAL A 53 5.03 1.18 0.02
C VAL A 53 6.28 1.93 0.47
N ARG A 54 6.10 2.94 1.32
CA ARG A 54 7.16 3.81 1.86
C ARG A 54 7.05 3.94 3.38
N GLY A 55 7.93 4.73 4.00
CA GLY A 55 7.86 5.03 5.45
C GLY A 55 8.88 4.29 6.32
N PHE A 56 10.01 3.87 5.74
CA PHE A 56 11.10 3.22 6.49
C PHE A 56 11.51 4.01 7.74
N PRO A 57 11.76 3.35 8.88
CA PRO A 57 11.52 1.94 9.21
C PRO A 57 10.23 1.69 10.02
N SER A 58 9.49 2.74 10.35
CA SER A 58 8.42 2.69 11.36
C SER A 58 7.01 2.80 10.81
N ARG A 59 6.86 2.98 9.50
CA ARG A 59 5.58 3.14 8.83
C ARG A 59 5.50 2.28 7.56
N PHE A 60 4.32 1.79 7.27
CA PHE A 60 3.93 1.23 5.98
C PHE A 60 2.91 2.19 5.38
N ASP A 61 3.43 3.14 4.59
CA ASP A 61 2.64 4.11 3.87
C ASP A 61 2.47 3.59 2.43
N THR A 62 1.32 2.96 2.15
CA THR A 62 0.98 2.42 0.84
C THR A 62 0.24 3.48 0.04
N ARG A 63 0.74 3.81 -1.15
CA ARG A 63 0.06 4.71 -2.09
C ARG A 63 -0.29 3.95 -3.36
N ILE A 64 -1.56 4.05 -3.75
CA ILE A 64 -2.03 3.66 -5.09
C ILE A 64 -2.29 4.96 -5.86
N SER A 65 -1.67 5.14 -7.01
CA SER A 65 -1.81 6.36 -7.82
C SER A 65 -2.72 6.15 -9.03
N ASP A 66 -3.43 7.21 -9.41
CA ASP A 66 -4.33 7.27 -10.57
C ASP A 66 -5.28 6.07 -10.64
N ILE A 67 -5.97 5.80 -9.52
CA ILE A 67 -6.84 4.65 -9.39
C ILE A 67 -8.16 4.88 -10.13
N THR A 68 -8.58 3.88 -10.89
CA THR A 68 -9.88 3.78 -11.55
C THR A 68 -10.54 2.47 -11.16
N LEU A 69 -11.72 2.56 -10.56
CA LEU A 69 -12.60 1.43 -10.29
C LEU A 69 -13.72 1.42 -11.34
N THR A 70 -13.95 0.27 -11.96
CA THR A 70 -15.02 0.06 -12.93
C THR A 70 -15.86 -1.12 -12.48
N ASP A 71 -17.13 -0.87 -12.16
CA ASP A 71 -18.12 -1.91 -11.90
C ASP A 71 -18.82 -2.26 -13.23
N ARG A 72 -18.50 -3.42 -13.80
CA ARG A 72 -19.01 -3.85 -15.12
C ARG A 72 -20.52 -4.10 -15.13
N PRO A 73 -21.12 -4.81 -14.15
CA PRO A 73 -22.57 -4.98 -14.05
C PRO A 73 -23.38 -3.67 -14.09
N SER A 74 -22.94 -2.65 -13.35
CA SER A 74 -23.69 -1.39 -13.21
C SER A 74 -23.26 -0.29 -14.19
N GLY A 75 -22.07 -0.42 -14.79
CA GLY A 75 -21.46 0.61 -15.65
C GLY A 75 -20.81 1.76 -14.89
N ILE A 76 -20.80 1.72 -13.55
CA ILE A 76 -20.27 2.78 -12.70
C ILE A 76 -18.75 2.83 -12.78
N ILE A 77 -18.20 4.03 -12.96
CA ILE A 77 -16.77 4.28 -12.98
C ILE A 77 -16.43 5.33 -11.92
N TRP A 78 -15.59 4.95 -10.97
CA TRP A 78 -15.02 5.87 -9.99
C TRP A 78 -13.53 6.08 -10.27
N ARG A 79 -13.05 7.32 -10.13
CA ARG A 79 -11.62 7.64 -10.27
C ARG A 79 -11.15 8.58 -9.18
N ALA A 80 -9.90 8.38 -8.80
CA ALA A 80 -9.21 9.23 -7.84
C ALA A 80 -7.72 9.35 -8.20
N PRO A 81 -7.10 10.53 -7.99
CA PRO A 81 -5.67 10.71 -8.24
C PRO A 81 -4.77 9.87 -7.33
N PHE A 82 -5.24 9.52 -6.14
CA PHE A 82 -4.55 8.58 -5.26
C PHE A 82 -5.52 7.87 -4.31
N PHE A 83 -5.05 6.80 -3.70
CA PHE A 83 -5.63 6.19 -2.51
C PHE A 83 -4.47 5.78 -1.58
N ASP A 84 -4.43 6.39 -0.39
CA ASP A 84 -3.35 6.17 0.56
C ASP A 84 -3.84 5.34 1.75
N ILE A 85 -3.02 4.38 2.15
CA ILE A 85 -3.25 3.52 3.31
C ILE A 85 -2.02 3.62 4.20
N TYR A 86 -2.23 4.06 5.44
CA TYR A 86 -1.17 4.26 6.42
C TYR A 86 -1.31 3.26 7.56
N ALA A 87 -0.21 2.61 7.93
CA ALA A 87 -0.11 1.80 9.13
C ALA A 87 1.27 1.96 9.77
N LEU A 88 1.35 1.82 11.09
CA LEU A 88 2.64 1.75 11.79
C LEU A 88 3.23 0.35 11.62
N SER A 89 4.53 0.22 11.34
CA SER A 89 5.15 -1.09 11.08
C SER A 89 5.08 -2.04 12.28
N TYR A 90 5.12 -1.48 13.50
CA TYR A 90 4.98 -2.22 14.75
C TYR A 90 3.53 -2.35 15.26
N LYS A 91 2.57 -1.71 14.57
CA LYS A 91 1.13 -1.79 14.86
C LYS A 91 0.33 -1.90 13.56
N PRO A 92 0.58 -2.93 12.72
CA PRO A 92 0.09 -2.97 11.34
C PRO A 92 -1.45 -3.10 11.23
N TYR A 93 -2.12 -3.47 12.31
CA TYR A 93 -3.58 -3.57 12.41
C TYR A 93 -4.28 -2.23 12.64
N HIS A 94 -3.53 -1.15 12.92
CA HIS A 94 -4.10 0.19 13.04
C HIS A 94 -3.94 0.93 11.72
N ILE A 95 -5.01 0.93 10.93
CA ILE A 95 -5.02 1.38 9.54
C ILE A 95 -5.76 2.71 9.42
N ILE A 96 -5.18 3.65 8.69
CA ILE A 96 -5.80 4.91 8.32
C ILE A 96 -5.84 4.98 6.79
N ALA A 97 -7.02 5.11 6.21
CA ALA A 97 -7.19 5.33 4.78
C ALA A 97 -7.40 6.82 4.51
N SER A 98 -6.79 7.33 3.44
CA SER A 98 -6.96 8.71 2.99
C SER A 98 -7.32 8.72 1.51
N LEU A 99 -8.38 9.48 1.24
CA LEU A 99 -8.89 9.74 -0.10
C LEU A 99 -8.59 11.20 -0.47
N PRO A 100 -8.47 11.49 -1.77
CA PRO A 100 -8.29 12.84 -2.24
C PRO A 100 -9.57 13.65 -2.03
N HIS A 101 -9.38 14.97 -1.93
CA HIS A 101 -10.49 15.93 -1.80
C HIS A 101 -11.41 15.90 -3.02
N GLU A 102 -10.84 15.69 -4.21
CA GLU A 102 -11.58 15.60 -5.46
C GLU A 102 -11.54 14.17 -6.00
N GLN A 103 -12.72 13.67 -6.37
CA GLN A 103 -12.95 12.34 -6.93
C GLN A 103 -14.01 12.48 -8.02
N SER A 104 -13.90 11.66 -9.08
CA SER A 104 -14.90 11.64 -10.15
C SER A 104 -15.71 10.36 -10.07
N LEU A 105 -17.03 10.48 -10.08
CA LEU A 105 -17.96 9.37 -10.22
C LEU A 105 -18.74 9.55 -11.53
N ARG A 106 -18.78 8.52 -12.36
CA ARG A 106 -19.60 8.43 -13.56
C ARG A 106 -20.54 7.25 -13.42
N LEU A 107 -21.81 7.50 -13.69
CA LEU A 107 -22.89 6.51 -13.72
C LEU A 107 -23.23 6.15 -15.18
#